data_AF-A0A8K0N7U0-F1
#
_entry.id   AF-A0A8K0N7U0-F1
#
_cell.length_a   1.000
_cell.length_b   1.000
_cell.length_c   1.000
_cell.angle_alpha   90.00
_cell.angle_beta   90.00
_cell.angle_gamma   90.00
#
_symmetry.space_group_name_H-M   'P 1'
#
loop_
_entity.id
_entity.type
_entity.pdbx_description
1 polymer ?
#
loop_
_entity_poly.entity_id
_entity_poly.type
_entity_poly.pdbx_seq_one_letter_code
_entity_poly.pdbx_strand_id
1 'polypeptide(L)'
;MKQEYFILSLLIPDPKSLENDIDVFLQSLIEELIELWKVGVETYDASTKTTFQMHATIMWTINDFPAYGNLSGWCTYGRYACPPCNVDTHSRRLIHGKKFCYMSHRRFLDSTHKYRHDAKSFDGSKELGHKPLARSGSDLLDQLKEIRFGFGKMSKPADGVRKGTWGKRSIFFELPYWEHHLIKHNLDPMHIETNVCGNLVHALLNVDKKSKDNLGARCDLQEMKIRPELWAEKRGSKRTYLPPACFTMSPYEKNLFYEVLENVKFSEGYASNVSHCIHKNHKFFGLKSHDYHVLMQQLIPLAVRGTLPDKVSSVLIEFCSFFQGLYGKSLKVDELELFEEKIALILYEMEKKISPSFFTIMVHLVIYLASEAKIAGHVFYRWMYLIER
;
A
#
# COMPACT_ATOMS: atom_id res chain seq x y z
N MET A 1 -11.67 30.12 -10.16
CA MET A 1 -11.89 28.83 -9.46
C MET A 1 -13.20 28.96 -8.70
N LYS A 2 -14.14 28.00 -8.80
CA LYS A 2 -15.30 28.02 -7.88
C LYS A 2 -14.76 27.83 -6.45
N GLN A 3 -15.34 28.51 -5.47
CA GLN A 3 -14.88 28.54 -4.09
C GLN A 3 -14.80 27.14 -3.45
N GLU A 4 -15.65 26.22 -3.88
CA GLU A 4 -15.68 24.81 -3.48
C GLU A 4 -14.47 23.96 -3.94
N TYR A 5 -13.59 24.50 -4.80
CA TYR A 5 -12.37 23.84 -5.28
C TYR A 5 -11.11 24.66 -4.98
N PHE A 6 -11.14 25.52 -3.96
CA PHE A 6 -9.97 26.32 -3.60
C PHE A 6 -8.92 25.42 -2.94
N ILE A 7 -7.94 24.97 -3.73
CA ILE A 7 -6.76 24.28 -3.20
C ILE A 7 -5.78 25.36 -2.74
N LEU A 8 -5.67 25.56 -1.43
CA LEU A 8 -4.58 26.34 -0.85
C LEU A 8 -3.29 25.56 -1.04
N SER A 9 -2.49 25.98 -2.02
CA SER A 9 -1.22 25.35 -2.33
C SER A 9 -0.09 26.15 -1.70
N LEU A 10 0.58 25.56 -0.72
CA LEU A 10 1.84 26.10 -0.20
C LEU A 10 3.00 25.45 -0.98
N LEU A 11 3.67 26.24 -1.81
CA LEU A 11 4.90 25.82 -2.47
C LEU A 11 6.09 26.19 -1.59
N ILE A 12 6.80 25.18 -1.08
CA ILE A 12 8.04 25.38 -0.34
C ILE A 12 9.20 25.08 -1.30
N PRO A 13 9.88 26.10 -1.83
CA PRO A 13 10.98 25.89 -2.78
C PRO A 13 12.22 25.42 -2.03
N ASP A 14 12.64 24.18 -2.27
CA ASP A 14 13.92 23.65 -1.82
C ASP A 14 14.52 22.73 -2.91
N PRO A 15 15.84 22.82 -3.21
CA PRO A 15 16.50 21.87 -4.10
C PRO A 15 16.43 20.40 -3.64
N LYS A 16 16.05 20.11 -2.39
CA LYS A 16 15.90 18.76 -1.84
C LYS A 16 14.55 18.62 -1.13
N SER A 17 14.07 17.38 -0.99
CA SER A 17 12.90 17.11 -0.15
C SER A 17 13.21 17.45 1.30
N LEU A 18 12.28 18.16 1.96
CA LEU A 18 12.41 18.60 3.36
C LEU A 18 12.52 17.44 4.36
N GLU A 19 12.10 16.22 3.98
CA GLU A 19 12.15 15.01 4.83
C GLU A 19 11.59 15.32 6.24
N ASN A 20 12.43 15.26 7.28
CA ASN A 20 12.05 15.54 8.66
C ASN A 20 11.77 17.02 8.95
N ASP A 21 12.39 17.93 8.19
CA ASP A 21 12.35 19.38 8.42
C ASP A 21 11.02 20.01 8.01
N ILE A 22 10.09 19.22 7.45
CA ILE A 22 8.71 19.66 7.16
C ILE A 22 8.00 20.19 8.41
N ASP A 23 8.37 19.71 9.61
CA ASP A 23 7.76 20.16 10.87
C ASP A 23 8.00 21.64 11.14
N VAL A 24 9.11 22.21 10.68
CA VAL A 24 9.40 23.66 10.81
C VAL A 24 8.34 24.48 10.09
N PHE A 25 7.88 24.01 8.93
CA PHE A 25 6.85 24.68 8.13
C PHE A 25 5.45 24.45 8.68
N LEU A 26 5.24 23.33 9.37
CA LEU A 26 3.97 23.01 10.01
C LEU A 26 3.79 23.71 11.36
N GLN A 27 4.82 24.34 11.93
CA GLN A 27 4.76 24.93 13.26
C GLN A 27 3.66 25.99 13.39
N SER A 28 3.61 26.96 12.47
CA SER A 28 2.56 28.00 12.49
C SER A 28 1.16 27.40 12.34
N LEU A 29 1.02 26.38 11.47
CA LEU A 29 -0.24 25.64 11.33
C LEU A 29 -0.64 24.96 12.65
N ILE A 30 0.31 24.33 13.35
CA ILE A 30 0.06 23.66 14.63
C ILE A 30 -0.34 24.66 15.71
N GLU A 31 0.30 25.84 15.76
CA GLU A 31 -0.06 26.91 16.68
C GLU A 31 -1.51 27.40 16.45
N GLU A 32 -1.90 27.66 15.19
CA GLU A 32 -3.27 28.04 14.83
C GLU A 32 -4.28 26.94 15.16
N LEU A 33 -3.94 25.66 14.93
CA LEU A 33 -4.81 24.53 15.27
C LEU A 33 -4.99 24.33 16.78
N ILE A 34 -3.95 24.64 17.57
CA ILE A 34 -4.05 24.65 19.04
C ILE A 34 -4.98 25.77 19.49
N GLU A 35 -4.89 26.97 18.89
CA GLU A 35 -5.81 28.08 19.15
C GLU A 35 -7.25 27.71 18.81
N LEU A 36 -7.48 27.19 17.59
CA LEU A 36 -8.79 26.72 17.14
C LEU A 36 -9.39 25.65 18.05
N TRP A 37 -8.57 24.77 18.62
CA TRP A 37 -9.05 23.76 19.55
C TRP A 37 -9.36 24.32 20.93
N LYS A 38 -8.42 25.06 21.54
CA LYS A 38 -8.50 25.49 22.95
C LYS A 38 -9.41 26.70 23.16
N VAL A 39 -9.34 27.69 22.27
CA VAL A 39 -10.02 28.98 22.38
C VAL A 39 -11.12 29.09 21.32
N GLY A 40 -10.86 28.60 20.11
CA GLY A 40 -11.68 28.84 18.93
C GLY A 40 -11.46 30.24 18.34
N VAL A 41 -12.08 30.51 17.20
CA VAL A 41 -12.03 31.82 16.52
C VAL A 41 -13.44 32.29 16.18
N GLU A 42 -13.74 33.57 16.43
CA GLU A 42 -15.01 34.17 16.03
C GLU A 42 -15.16 34.10 14.51
N THR A 43 -16.18 33.39 14.05
CA THR A 43 -16.42 33.11 12.64
C THR A 43 -17.83 33.50 12.26
N TYR A 44 -17.97 34.17 11.13
CA TYR A 44 -19.26 34.57 10.58
C TYR A 44 -19.86 33.45 9.73
N ASP A 45 -21.02 32.95 10.13
CA ASP A 45 -21.81 32.02 9.33
C ASP A 45 -22.67 32.79 8.31
N ALA A 46 -22.33 32.63 7.03
CA ALA A 46 -23.03 33.28 5.93
C ALA A 46 -24.49 32.82 5.77
N SER A 47 -24.84 31.61 6.21
CA SER A 47 -26.19 31.05 6.09
C SER A 47 -27.13 31.66 7.12
N THR A 48 -26.74 31.64 8.39
CA THR A 48 -27.54 32.20 9.49
C THR A 48 -27.35 33.70 9.66
N LYS A 49 -26.31 34.28 9.06
CA LYS A 49 -25.89 35.68 9.22
C LYS A 49 -25.56 36.03 10.68
N THR A 50 -25.01 35.07 11.41
CA THR A 50 -24.60 35.24 12.82
C THR A 50 -23.13 34.92 13.00
N THR A 51 -22.51 35.46 14.03
CA THR A 51 -21.17 35.05 14.46
C THR A 51 -21.28 33.93 15.48
N PHE A 52 -20.36 32.97 15.40
CA PHE A 52 -20.22 31.90 16.38
C PHE A 52 -18.74 31.65 16.66
N GLN A 53 -18.48 31.05 17.82
CA GLN A 53 -17.13 30.61 18.18
C GLN A 53 -16.83 29.29 17.47
N MET A 54 -16.00 29.34 16.43
CA MET A 54 -15.62 28.14 15.67
C MET A 54 -14.46 27.42 16.35
N HIS A 55 -14.64 26.13 16.59
CA HIS A 55 -13.57 25.21 16.95
C HIS A 55 -13.30 24.24 15.80
N ALA A 56 -12.04 23.85 15.62
CA ALA A 56 -11.65 22.90 14.58
C ALA A 56 -10.64 21.89 15.12
N THR A 57 -10.63 20.71 14.49
CA THR A 57 -9.69 19.64 14.77
C THR A 57 -9.25 19.01 13.45
N ILE A 58 -7.97 18.65 13.33
CA ILE A 58 -7.54 17.74 12.27
C ILE A 58 -8.04 16.35 12.62
N MET A 59 -8.68 15.63 11.70
CA MET A 59 -9.06 14.23 11.93
C MET A 59 -7.91 13.27 11.60
N TRP A 60 -7.24 13.50 10.47
CA TRP A 60 -6.13 12.69 9.97
C TRP A 60 -5.42 13.41 8.81
N THR A 61 -4.28 12.88 8.37
CA THR A 61 -3.64 13.29 7.10
C THR A 61 -3.80 12.22 6.02
N ILE A 62 -3.85 12.62 4.75
CA ILE A 62 -3.83 11.70 3.59
C ILE A 62 -2.58 12.05 2.77
N ASN A 63 -1.69 11.09 2.59
CA ASN A 63 -0.42 11.32 1.90
C ASN A 63 0.02 10.07 1.14
N ASP A 64 0.89 10.26 0.16
CA ASP A 64 1.65 9.14 -0.38
C ASP A 64 2.53 8.49 0.73
N PHE A 65 2.97 7.27 0.51
CA PHE A 65 3.66 6.51 1.56
C PHE A 65 5.03 7.08 1.98
N PRO A 66 5.81 7.70 1.09
CA PRO A 66 6.96 8.51 1.50
C PRO A 66 6.60 9.68 2.42
N ALA A 67 5.63 10.53 2.05
CA ALA A 67 5.22 11.66 2.88
C ALA A 67 4.54 11.21 4.18
N TYR A 68 3.86 10.06 4.20
CA TYR A 68 3.41 9.41 5.43
C TYR A 68 4.58 9.24 6.40
N GLY A 69 5.72 8.73 5.92
CA GLY A 69 6.91 8.53 6.75
C GLY A 69 7.47 9.85 7.28
N ASN A 70 7.53 10.87 6.42
CA ASN A 70 7.99 12.20 6.79
C ASN A 70 7.07 12.88 7.82
N LEU A 71 5.75 12.74 7.74
CA LEU A 71 4.83 13.40 8.68
C LEU A 71 4.67 12.62 9.98
N SER A 72 4.60 11.30 9.92
CA SER A 72 4.48 10.45 11.12
C SER A 72 5.80 10.32 11.88
N GLY A 73 6.93 10.50 11.21
CA GLY A 73 8.25 10.18 11.75
C GLY A 73 8.56 8.68 11.74
N TRP A 74 7.65 7.82 11.27
CA TRP A 74 7.89 6.38 11.17
C TRP A 74 8.62 6.03 9.86
N CYS A 75 9.62 5.15 9.93
CA CYS A 75 10.35 4.67 8.77
C CYS A 75 9.45 3.77 7.91
N THR A 76 9.10 4.23 6.72
CA THR A 76 8.24 3.52 5.74
C THR A 76 9.03 2.63 4.78
N TYR A 77 10.26 2.25 5.15
CA TYR A 77 11.11 1.34 4.39
C TYR A 77 11.89 0.38 5.30
N GLY A 78 12.51 -0.65 4.72
CA GLY A 78 13.36 -1.56 5.49
C GLY A 78 12.57 -2.66 6.22
N ARG A 79 12.95 -2.96 7.46
CA ARG A 79 12.42 -4.13 8.20
C ARG A 79 11.03 -3.87 8.80
N TYR A 80 10.80 -2.66 9.30
CA TYR A 80 9.58 -2.27 10.04
C TYR A 80 8.72 -1.29 9.27
N ALA A 81 8.75 -1.37 7.93
CA ALA A 81 8.15 -0.36 7.07
C ALA A 81 6.64 -0.19 7.24
N CYS A 82 5.94 -1.15 7.85
CA CYS A 82 4.49 -1.11 8.03
C CYS A 82 4.16 -0.39 9.36
N PRO A 83 3.62 0.83 9.32
CA PRO A 83 3.27 1.55 10.54
C PRO A 83 2.20 0.82 11.38
N PRO A 84 1.12 0.24 10.79
CA PRO A 84 0.16 -0.56 11.56
C PRO A 84 0.75 -1.78 12.27
N CYS A 85 1.70 -2.48 11.64
CA CYS A 85 2.42 -3.58 12.29
C CYS A 85 3.44 -3.10 13.33
N ASN A 86 3.96 -1.87 13.17
CA ASN A 86 5.02 -1.28 13.99
C ASN A 86 6.22 -2.26 14.12
N VAL A 87 6.80 -2.40 15.30
CA VAL A 87 7.92 -3.30 15.62
C VAL A 87 7.61 -4.79 15.44
N ASP A 88 6.32 -5.16 15.32
CA ASP A 88 5.84 -6.52 15.11
C ASP A 88 5.73 -6.89 13.63
N THR A 89 6.18 -6.00 12.73
CA THR A 89 6.27 -6.25 11.28
C THR A 89 7.07 -7.51 11.01
N HIS A 90 6.45 -8.48 10.34
CA HIS A 90 7.15 -9.65 9.83
C HIS A 90 7.67 -9.37 8.42
N SER A 91 8.99 -9.30 8.28
CA SER A 91 9.63 -9.10 6.98
C SER A 91 10.91 -9.92 6.85
N ARG A 92 11.25 -10.27 5.61
CA ARG A 92 12.49 -10.98 5.26
C ARG A 92 13.23 -10.19 4.19
N ARG A 93 14.52 -9.94 4.42
CA ARG A 93 15.40 -9.39 3.39
C ARG A 93 15.80 -10.51 2.44
N LEU A 94 15.40 -10.37 1.18
CA LEU A 94 15.80 -11.26 0.09
C LEU A 94 17.29 -11.03 -0.23
N ILE A 95 18.06 -12.12 -0.28
CA ILE A 95 19.52 -12.07 -0.43
C ILE A 95 19.89 -11.62 -1.84
N HIS A 96 19.28 -12.23 -2.85
CA HIS A 96 19.54 -11.96 -4.25
C HIS A 96 18.71 -10.78 -4.77
N GLY A 97 17.45 -10.66 -4.35
CA GLY A 97 16.57 -9.54 -4.68
C GLY A 97 16.95 -8.22 -3.97
N LYS A 98 17.75 -8.27 -2.90
CA LYS A 98 18.25 -7.12 -2.11
C LYS A 98 17.15 -6.19 -1.59
N LYS A 99 15.93 -6.69 -1.46
CA LYS A 99 14.74 -5.96 -0.97
C LYS A 99 14.10 -6.72 0.18
N PHE A 100 13.36 -5.99 1.02
CA PHE A 100 12.50 -6.62 2.00
C PHE A 100 11.19 -7.07 1.33
N CYS A 101 10.77 -8.28 1.67
CA CYS A 101 9.44 -8.79 1.41
C CYS A 101 8.67 -8.92 2.73
N TYR A 102 7.36 -8.77 2.66
CA TYR A 102 6.44 -8.75 3.80
C TYR A 102 5.41 -9.85 3.55
N MET A 103 5.74 -11.04 4.03
CA MET A 103 4.91 -12.23 3.89
C MET A 103 4.31 -12.60 5.25
N SER A 104 3.89 -13.85 5.41
CA SER A 104 3.25 -14.36 6.62
C SER A 104 1.86 -13.77 6.84
N HIS A 105 1.13 -13.49 5.75
CA HIS A 105 -0.27 -13.05 5.84
C HIS A 105 -1.18 -14.08 6.53
N ARG A 106 -0.75 -15.35 6.61
CA ARG A 106 -1.38 -16.39 7.43
C ARG A 106 -1.61 -15.99 8.89
N ARG A 107 -0.75 -15.13 9.45
CA ARG A 107 -0.90 -14.66 10.84
C ARG A 107 -2.12 -13.76 11.06
N PHE A 108 -2.76 -13.29 9.99
CA PHE A 108 -3.98 -12.49 10.06
C PHE A 108 -5.24 -13.35 10.02
N LEU A 109 -5.13 -14.64 9.69
CA LEU A 109 -6.20 -15.62 9.85
C LEU A 109 -6.39 -15.97 11.32
N ASP A 110 -7.60 -16.44 11.66
CA ASP A 110 -7.92 -16.97 12.98
C ASP A 110 -6.86 -17.98 13.45
N SER A 111 -6.56 -17.97 14.75
CA SER A 111 -5.51 -18.81 15.35
C SER A 111 -5.72 -20.31 15.15
N THR A 112 -6.98 -20.75 15.01
CA THR A 112 -7.36 -22.15 14.76
C THR A 112 -7.49 -22.50 13.28
N HIS A 113 -7.30 -21.51 12.39
CA HIS A 113 -7.51 -21.69 10.97
C HIS A 113 -6.50 -22.69 10.38
N LYS A 114 -7.00 -23.77 9.73
CA LYS A 114 -6.17 -24.86 9.19
C LYS A 114 -4.96 -24.41 8.34
N TYR A 115 -5.12 -23.32 7.58
CA TYR A 115 -4.07 -22.76 6.72
C TYR A 115 -2.85 -22.22 7.49
N ARG A 116 -2.99 -21.85 8.77
CA ARG A 116 -1.84 -21.53 9.63
C ARG A 116 -0.89 -22.71 9.80
N HIS A 117 -1.40 -23.94 9.67
CA HIS A 117 -0.62 -25.16 9.80
C HIS A 117 -0.12 -25.74 8.47
N ASP A 118 -0.41 -25.09 7.34
CA ASP A 118 0.04 -25.50 5.99
C ASP A 118 1.53 -25.24 5.78
N ALA A 119 2.39 -26.00 6.46
CA ALA A 119 3.84 -25.89 6.33
C ALA A 119 4.34 -26.30 4.93
N LYS A 120 3.69 -27.30 4.33
CA LYS A 120 4.12 -27.92 3.07
C LYS A 120 4.05 -26.98 1.88
N SER A 121 3.04 -26.11 1.82
CA SER A 121 2.88 -25.18 0.68
C SER A 121 3.77 -23.92 0.78
N PHE A 122 4.56 -23.78 1.85
CA PHE A 122 5.38 -22.61 2.16
C PHE A 122 6.84 -23.02 2.37
N ASP A 123 7.46 -22.60 3.48
CA ASP A 123 8.86 -22.82 3.84
C ASP A 123 9.07 -23.92 4.88
N GLY A 124 8.09 -24.81 5.03
CA GLY A 124 8.11 -25.87 6.03
C GLY A 124 7.77 -25.40 7.45
N SER A 125 7.47 -24.12 7.66
CA SER A 125 7.06 -23.59 8.96
C SER A 125 5.54 -23.50 9.14
N LYS A 126 5.09 -23.75 10.37
CA LYS A 126 3.72 -23.43 10.83
C LYS A 126 3.68 -21.98 11.30
N GLU A 127 2.62 -21.27 10.95
CA GLU A 127 2.38 -19.90 11.38
C GLU A 127 1.65 -19.88 12.73
N LEU A 128 2.39 -19.71 13.82
CA LEU A 128 1.84 -19.61 15.18
C LEU A 128 1.83 -18.16 15.70
N GLY A 129 2.36 -17.21 14.93
CA GLY A 129 2.42 -15.81 15.32
C GLY A 129 1.03 -15.19 15.46
N HIS A 130 0.88 -14.23 16.37
CA HIS A 130 -0.36 -13.46 16.50
C HIS A 130 -0.44 -12.38 15.44
N LYS A 131 -1.65 -11.95 15.07
CA LYS A 131 -1.85 -10.72 14.29
C LYS A 131 -1.17 -9.54 15.02
N PRO A 132 -0.43 -8.65 14.33
CA PRO A 132 0.15 -7.47 14.96
C PRO A 132 -0.91 -6.65 15.71
N LEU A 133 -0.57 -6.16 16.90
CA LEU A 133 -1.47 -5.33 17.69
C LEU A 133 -1.46 -3.90 17.15
N ALA A 134 -2.65 -3.34 16.94
CA ALA A 134 -2.79 -1.92 16.66
C ALA A 134 -2.27 -1.11 17.84
N ARG A 135 -1.44 -0.11 17.57
CA ARG A 135 -0.84 0.76 18.59
C ARG A 135 -1.66 2.02 18.73
N SER A 136 -2.08 2.34 19.96
CA SER A 136 -2.73 3.61 20.29
C SER A 136 -1.73 4.77 20.17
N GLY A 137 -2.20 6.02 20.17
CA GLY A 137 -1.28 7.16 20.18
C GLY A 137 -0.42 7.21 21.45
N SER A 138 -0.97 6.80 22.59
CA SER A 138 -0.22 6.71 23.84
C SER A 138 0.87 5.63 23.77
N ASP A 139 0.61 4.48 23.13
CA ASP A 139 1.67 3.47 22.87
C ASP A 139 2.80 4.05 22.00
N LEU A 140 2.46 4.86 21.00
CA LEU A 140 3.45 5.51 20.14
C LEU A 140 4.26 6.57 20.91
N LEU A 141 3.59 7.36 21.76
CA LEU A 141 4.25 8.33 22.63
C LEU A 141 5.20 7.64 23.61
N ASP A 142 4.80 6.50 24.18
CA ASP A 142 5.64 5.69 25.06
C ASP A 142 6.92 5.21 24.36
N GLN A 143 6.83 4.84 23.08
CA GLN A 143 8.02 4.51 22.28
C GLN A 143 8.94 5.72 22.07
N LEU A 144 8.41 6.95 22.11
CA LEU A 144 9.12 8.20 21.85
C LEU A 144 9.66 8.89 23.11
N LYS A 145 9.18 8.55 24.32
CA LYS A 145 9.50 9.25 25.59
C LYS A 145 10.99 9.44 25.85
N GLU A 146 11.78 8.40 25.62
CA GLU A 146 13.22 8.39 25.90
C GLU A 146 14.09 8.74 24.68
N ILE A 147 13.47 9.05 23.54
CA ILE A 147 14.19 9.33 22.30
C ILE A 147 14.41 10.84 22.15
N ARG A 148 15.68 11.25 22.08
CA ARG A 148 16.05 12.63 21.75
C ARG A 148 16.35 12.76 20.26
N PHE A 149 15.46 13.41 19.53
CA PHE A 149 15.67 13.71 18.12
C PHE A 149 16.41 15.04 17.96
N GLY A 150 17.43 15.07 17.10
CA GLY A 150 18.03 16.31 16.62
C GLY A 150 17.31 16.81 15.36
N PHE A 151 17.25 18.12 15.18
CA PHE A 151 16.77 18.74 13.94
C PHE A 151 17.81 18.61 12.81
N GLY A 152 17.34 18.55 11.56
CA GLY A 152 18.20 18.42 10.37
C GLY A 152 18.63 16.99 10.05
N LYS A 153 19.41 16.85 8.97
CA LYS A 153 19.84 15.56 8.41
C LYS A 153 20.85 14.87 9.33
N MET A 154 20.38 14.04 10.27
CA MET A 154 21.25 13.29 11.17
C MET A 154 21.96 12.14 10.46
N SER A 155 23.29 12.06 10.61
CA SER A 155 24.13 10.99 10.05
C SER A 155 24.03 9.67 10.82
N LYS A 156 23.50 9.71 12.05
CA LYS A 156 23.28 8.54 12.91
C LYS A 156 21.85 8.57 13.47
N PRO A 157 21.22 7.40 13.69
CA PRO A 157 19.96 7.33 14.44
C PRO A 157 20.14 7.97 15.82
N ALA A 158 19.08 8.57 16.35
CA ALA A 158 19.07 9.00 17.74
C ALA A 158 19.37 7.83 18.68
N ASP A 159 20.06 8.12 19.79
CA ASP A 159 20.38 7.12 20.80
C ASP A 159 19.10 6.51 21.37
N GLY A 160 19.09 5.19 21.57
CA GLY A 160 17.91 4.43 22.02
C GLY A 160 16.92 4.02 20.92
N VAL A 161 17.08 4.52 19.68
CA VAL A 161 16.16 4.17 18.58
C VAL A 161 16.52 2.84 17.94
N ARG A 162 15.52 1.95 17.85
CA ARG A 162 15.66 0.73 17.05
C ARG A 162 15.86 1.10 15.57
N LYS A 163 16.99 0.72 14.99
CA LYS A 163 17.32 1.04 13.59
C LYS A 163 16.17 0.67 12.63
N GLY A 164 15.76 1.64 11.83
CA GLY A 164 14.67 1.50 10.85
C GLY A 164 13.26 1.61 11.46
N THR A 165 13.10 2.31 12.58
CA THR A 165 11.80 2.65 13.19
C THR A 165 11.57 4.17 13.16
N TRP A 166 11.75 4.89 14.26
CA TRP A 166 11.50 6.33 14.33
C TRP A 166 12.63 7.17 13.74
N GLY A 167 12.30 8.12 12.88
CA GLY A 167 13.19 9.16 12.36
C GLY A 167 13.04 10.49 13.10
N LYS A 168 11.86 10.75 13.68
CA LYS A 168 11.54 11.91 14.51
C LYS A 168 10.29 11.68 15.36
N ARG A 169 10.03 12.58 16.30
CA ARG A 169 8.71 12.79 16.90
C ARG A 169 7.92 13.73 16.00
N SER A 170 6.76 13.29 15.54
CA SER A 170 5.88 14.11 14.70
C SER A 170 5.38 15.34 15.46
N ILE A 171 5.43 16.52 14.83
CA ILE A 171 4.88 17.76 15.39
C ILE A 171 3.37 17.69 15.65
N PHE A 172 2.64 16.79 14.98
CA PHE A 172 1.21 16.60 15.25
C PHE A 172 0.92 16.11 16.67
N PHE A 173 1.90 15.51 17.37
CA PHE A 173 1.74 15.17 18.80
C PHE A 173 1.72 16.38 19.75
N GLU A 174 1.96 17.59 19.23
CA GLU A 174 1.74 18.83 20.00
C GLU A 174 0.25 19.22 20.03
N LEU A 175 -0.58 18.66 19.13
CA LEU A 175 -2.03 18.82 19.17
C LEU A 175 -2.60 17.98 20.35
N PRO A 176 -3.37 18.59 21.27
CA PRO A 176 -3.83 17.91 22.49
C PRO A 176 -4.66 16.64 22.26
N TYR A 177 -5.30 16.53 21.10
CA TYR A 177 -6.21 15.44 20.75
C TYR A 177 -5.57 14.36 19.88
N TRP A 178 -4.36 14.59 19.34
CA TRP A 178 -3.78 13.72 18.31
C TRP A 178 -3.50 12.29 18.79
N GLU A 179 -3.08 12.13 20.05
CA GLU A 179 -2.83 10.80 20.61
C GLU A 179 -4.09 9.93 20.63
N HIS A 180 -5.26 10.55 20.75
CA HIS A 180 -6.55 9.86 20.83
C HIS A 180 -7.14 9.45 19.47
N HIS A 181 -6.56 9.92 18.35
CA HIS A 181 -7.01 9.47 17.03
C HIS A 181 -6.71 8.00 16.80
N LEU A 182 -7.74 7.24 16.39
CA LEU A 182 -7.60 5.85 15.96
C LEU A 182 -6.77 5.73 14.67
N ILE A 183 -6.92 6.70 13.76
CA ILE A 183 -6.13 6.84 12.53
C ILE A 183 -5.57 8.25 12.48
N LYS A 184 -4.24 8.36 12.53
CA LYS A 184 -3.51 9.63 12.49
C LYS A 184 -3.14 10.00 11.05
N HIS A 185 -2.60 9.03 10.34
CA HIS A 185 -2.19 9.14 8.95
C HIS A 185 -2.86 7.99 8.18
N ASN A 186 -3.59 8.30 7.11
CA ASN A 186 -4.25 7.27 6.30
C ASN A 186 -3.24 6.57 5.41
N LEU A 187 -3.48 5.30 5.16
CA LEU A 187 -2.91 4.61 4.02
C LEU A 187 -3.64 5.09 2.76
N ASP A 188 -2.94 5.71 1.83
CA ASP A 188 -3.55 6.16 0.57
C ASP A 188 -3.89 4.98 -0.36
N PRO A 189 -5.18 4.62 -0.50
CA PRO A 189 -5.56 3.44 -1.25
C PRO A 189 -5.29 3.60 -2.76
N MET A 190 -5.31 4.83 -3.29
CA MET A 190 -5.02 5.10 -4.70
C MET A 190 -3.59 4.70 -5.05
N HIS A 191 -2.62 5.18 -4.28
CA HIS A 191 -1.21 4.88 -4.53
C HIS A 191 -0.88 3.41 -4.26
N ILE A 192 -1.50 2.82 -3.23
CA ILE A 192 -1.37 1.40 -2.94
C ILE A 192 -1.89 0.57 -4.11
N GLU A 193 -3.13 0.79 -4.55
CA GLU A 193 -3.75 0.10 -5.68
C GLU A 193 -2.92 0.26 -6.95
N THR A 194 -2.47 1.48 -7.25
CA THR A 194 -1.62 1.78 -8.41
C THR A 194 -0.32 0.97 -8.39
N ASN A 195 0.37 0.93 -7.25
CA ASN A 195 1.62 0.18 -7.12
C ASN A 195 1.40 -1.33 -7.23
N VAL A 196 0.36 -1.83 -6.56
CA VAL A 196 -0.02 -3.24 -6.55
C VAL A 196 -0.43 -3.71 -7.95
N CYS A 197 -1.31 -2.96 -8.62
CA CYS A 197 -1.74 -3.24 -10.00
C CYS A 197 -0.55 -3.26 -10.95
N GLY A 198 0.33 -2.26 -10.88
CA GLY A 198 1.52 -2.22 -11.71
C GLY A 198 2.44 -3.42 -11.47
N ASN A 199 2.68 -3.79 -10.21
CA ASN A 199 3.48 -4.99 -9.88
C ASN A 199 2.82 -6.28 -10.39
N LEU A 200 1.50 -6.39 -10.29
CA LEU A 200 0.74 -7.55 -10.76
C LEU A 200 0.87 -7.68 -12.28
N VAL A 201 0.54 -6.64 -13.02
CA VAL A 201 0.65 -6.61 -14.50
C VAL A 201 2.08 -6.94 -14.96
N HIS A 202 3.11 -6.37 -14.31
CA HIS A 202 4.49 -6.68 -14.65
C HIS A 202 4.87 -8.15 -14.37
N ALA A 203 4.31 -8.77 -13.33
CA ALA A 203 4.55 -10.17 -13.00
C ALA A 203 3.83 -11.12 -13.97
N LEU A 204 2.56 -10.85 -14.30
CA LEU A 204 1.77 -11.67 -15.23
C LEU A 204 2.40 -11.67 -16.62
N LEU A 205 2.77 -10.49 -17.11
CA LEU A 205 3.32 -10.31 -18.44
C LEU A 205 4.83 -10.54 -18.52
N ASN A 206 5.49 -10.83 -17.39
CA ASN A 206 6.94 -10.98 -17.28
C ASN A 206 7.70 -9.85 -18.00
N VAL A 207 7.39 -8.61 -17.64
CA VAL A 207 8.01 -7.42 -18.25
C VAL A 207 9.47 -7.31 -17.81
N ASP A 208 10.38 -7.26 -18.78
CA ASP A 208 11.82 -7.19 -18.52
C ASP A 208 12.18 -6.06 -17.54
N LYS A 209 13.07 -6.35 -16.59
CA LYS A 209 13.52 -5.50 -15.47
C LYS A 209 12.44 -5.01 -14.48
N LYS A 210 11.15 -5.12 -14.81
CA LYS A 210 10.04 -4.66 -13.95
C LYS A 210 9.35 -5.82 -13.22
N SER A 211 9.35 -7.01 -13.81
CA SER A 211 8.77 -8.21 -13.20
C SER A 211 9.41 -8.49 -11.85
N LYS A 212 8.55 -8.81 -10.88
CA LYS A 212 8.99 -9.28 -9.56
C LYS A 212 9.54 -10.71 -9.64
N ASP A 213 9.23 -11.46 -10.69
CA ASP A 213 9.69 -12.83 -10.90
C ASP A 213 10.92 -12.87 -11.84
N ASN A 214 12.03 -12.28 -11.39
CA ASN A 214 13.29 -12.22 -12.14
C ASN A 214 14.31 -13.25 -11.61
N LEU A 215 15.50 -13.31 -12.24
CA LEU A 215 16.57 -14.24 -11.83
C LEU A 215 16.90 -14.16 -10.33
N GLY A 216 16.99 -12.94 -9.77
CA GLY A 216 17.25 -12.76 -8.34
C GLY A 216 16.15 -13.40 -7.49
N ALA A 217 14.89 -13.20 -7.87
CA ALA A 217 13.76 -13.81 -7.20
C ALA A 217 13.80 -15.36 -7.27
N ARG A 218 14.20 -15.94 -8.41
CA ARG A 218 14.37 -17.40 -8.55
C ARG A 218 15.52 -17.94 -7.68
N CYS A 219 16.63 -17.20 -7.57
CA CYS A 219 17.70 -17.55 -6.64
C CYS A 219 17.25 -17.43 -5.18
N ASP A 220 16.42 -16.45 -4.84
CA ASP A 220 15.85 -16.34 -3.49
C ASP A 220 14.93 -17.52 -3.14
N LEU A 221 14.17 -18.06 -4.11
CA LEU A 221 13.40 -19.30 -3.90
C LEU A 221 14.32 -20.47 -3.51
N GLN A 222 15.46 -20.59 -4.19
CA GLN A 222 16.46 -21.62 -3.90
C GLN A 222 17.11 -21.43 -2.53
N GLU A 223 17.50 -20.20 -2.20
CA GLU A 223 18.05 -19.83 -0.89
C GLU A 223 17.05 -20.14 0.24
N MET A 224 15.78 -19.84 0.02
CA MET A 224 14.70 -20.14 0.96
C MET A 224 14.27 -21.61 0.96
N LYS A 225 14.81 -22.43 0.05
CA LYS A 225 14.47 -23.86 -0.14
C LYS A 225 12.98 -24.10 -0.39
N ILE A 226 12.33 -23.20 -1.13
CA ILE A 226 10.92 -23.31 -1.51
C ILE A 226 10.78 -23.43 -3.03
N ARG A 227 9.74 -24.14 -3.47
CA ARG A 227 9.36 -24.25 -4.90
C ARG A 227 10.53 -24.64 -5.82
N PRO A 228 11.15 -25.82 -5.61
CA PRO A 228 12.28 -26.30 -6.41
C PRO A 228 11.99 -26.37 -7.91
N GLU A 229 10.74 -26.56 -8.30
CA GLU A 229 10.27 -26.55 -9.68
C GLU A 229 10.44 -25.20 -10.40
N LEU A 230 10.70 -24.11 -9.65
CA LEU A 230 10.89 -22.76 -10.18
C LEU A 230 12.35 -22.27 -10.10
N TRP A 231 13.27 -23.10 -9.60
CA TRP A 231 14.67 -22.69 -9.46
C TRP A 231 15.33 -22.44 -10.82
N ALA A 232 16.26 -21.49 -10.86
CA ALA A 232 16.98 -21.17 -12.09
C ALA A 232 17.89 -22.33 -12.52
N GLU A 233 17.77 -22.77 -13.76
CA GLU A 233 18.56 -23.87 -14.32
C GLU A 233 19.71 -23.34 -15.18
N LYS A 234 20.89 -23.96 -15.08
CA LYS A 234 21.98 -23.73 -16.03
C LYS A 234 21.81 -24.68 -17.21
N ARG A 235 21.46 -24.15 -18.39
CA ARG A 235 21.38 -24.91 -19.64
C ARG A 235 22.58 -24.55 -20.52
N GLY A 236 23.60 -25.39 -20.50
CA GLY A 236 24.87 -25.17 -21.21
C GLY A 236 25.76 -24.11 -20.56
N SER A 237 26.78 -23.64 -21.30
CA SER A 237 27.88 -22.83 -20.73
C SER A 237 27.53 -21.37 -20.43
N LYS A 238 26.42 -20.81 -20.97
CA LYS A 238 26.11 -19.37 -20.84
C LYS A 238 24.63 -19.01 -20.67
N ARG A 239 23.68 -19.95 -20.74
CA ARG A 239 22.25 -19.61 -20.66
C ARG A 239 21.63 -20.09 -19.35
N THR A 240 21.17 -19.13 -18.56
CA THR A 240 20.30 -19.39 -17.41
C THR A 240 18.87 -19.47 -17.90
N TYR A 241 18.23 -20.62 -17.69
CA TYR A 241 16.83 -20.83 -18.00
C TYR A 241 16.00 -20.65 -16.73
N LEU A 242 14.91 -19.90 -16.83
CA LEU A 242 13.94 -19.75 -15.75
C LEU A 242 12.69 -20.56 -16.12
N PRO A 243 12.35 -21.62 -15.35
CA PRO A 243 11.10 -22.32 -15.54
C PRO A 243 9.90 -21.35 -15.48
N PRO A 244 8.87 -21.52 -16.32
CA PRO A 244 7.69 -20.67 -16.31
C PRO A 244 6.91 -20.87 -15.00
N ALA A 245 6.55 -19.78 -14.34
CA ALA A 245 5.64 -19.83 -13.19
C ALA A 245 4.19 -19.95 -13.65
N CYS A 246 3.33 -20.55 -12.82
CA CYS A 246 1.90 -20.71 -13.10
C CYS A 246 1.13 -19.40 -13.30
N PHE A 247 1.68 -18.26 -12.85
CA PHE A 247 1.09 -16.92 -13.03
C PHE A 247 1.71 -16.12 -14.18
N THR A 248 2.74 -16.66 -14.86
CA THR A 248 3.39 -15.99 -15.99
C THR A 248 2.73 -16.41 -17.29
N MET A 249 2.23 -15.44 -18.04
CA MET A 249 1.60 -15.67 -19.33
C MET A 249 2.64 -16.04 -20.40
N SER A 250 2.33 -17.08 -21.17
CA SER A 250 2.96 -17.41 -22.44
C SER A 250 2.71 -16.32 -23.51
N PRO A 251 3.44 -16.32 -24.63
CA PRO A 251 3.17 -15.37 -25.72
C PRO A 251 1.72 -15.39 -26.22
N TYR A 252 1.09 -16.56 -26.28
CA TYR A 252 -0.31 -16.70 -26.68
C TYR A 252 -1.26 -16.07 -25.66
N GLU A 253 -1.09 -16.39 -24.37
CA GLU A 253 -1.93 -15.86 -23.29
C GLU A 253 -1.77 -14.34 -23.15
N LYS A 254 -0.56 -13.79 -23.41
CA LYS A 254 -0.34 -12.34 -23.48
C LYS A 254 -1.17 -11.70 -24.59
N ASN A 255 -1.20 -12.29 -25.78
CA ASN A 255 -1.98 -11.74 -26.89
C ASN A 255 -3.46 -11.68 -26.54
N LEU A 256 -4.01 -12.74 -25.94
CA LEU A 256 -5.40 -12.74 -25.46
C LEU A 256 -5.63 -11.67 -24.38
N PHE A 257 -4.69 -11.51 -23.45
CA PHE A 257 -4.77 -10.46 -22.44
C PHE A 257 -4.85 -9.07 -23.09
N TYR A 258 -3.96 -8.76 -24.04
CA TYR A 258 -3.97 -7.49 -24.75
C TYR A 258 -5.21 -7.29 -25.62
N GLU A 259 -5.69 -8.34 -26.27
CA GLU A 259 -6.92 -8.30 -27.07
C GLU A 259 -8.13 -7.83 -26.24
N VAL A 260 -8.26 -8.29 -24.99
CA VAL A 260 -9.31 -7.80 -24.09
C VAL A 260 -9.17 -6.31 -23.82
N LEU A 261 -7.94 -5.85 -23.56
CA LEU A 261 -7.66 -4.46 -23.22
C LEU A 261 -7.76 -3.50 -24.42
N GLU A 262 -7.46 -3.96 -25.63
CA GLU A 262 -7.53 -3.17 -26.86
C GLU A 262 -8.97 -3.02 -27.37
N ASN A 263 -9.82 -4.03 -27.13
CA ASN A 263 -11.19 -4.06 -27.61
C ASN A 263 -12.23 -3.50 -26.63
N VAL A 264 -11.86 -3.26 -25.37
CA VAL A 264 -12.80 -2.72 -24.38
C VAL A 264 -13.23 -1.31 -24.76
N LYS A 265 -14.53 -1.05 -24.63
CA LYS A 265 -15.12 0.28 -24.82
C LYS A 265 -15.81 0.72 -23.54
N PHE A 266 -15.52 1.94 -23.11
CA PHE A 266 -16.14 2.56 -21.95
C PHE A 266 -17.11 3.66 -22.40
N SER A 267 -18.07 3.99 -21.53
CA SER A 267 -18.88 5.18 -21.71
C SER A 267 -18.01 6.43 -21.65
N GLU A 268 -18.45 7.50 -22.32
CA GLU A 268 -17.77 8.79 -22.30
C GLU A 268 -17.53 9.27 -20.86
N GLY A 269 -16.32 9.76 -20.58
CA GLY A 269 -15.93 10.28 -19.25
C GLY A 269 -15.59 9.23 -18.19
N TYR A 270 -15.73 7.92 -18.46
CA TYR A 270 -15.45 6.89 -17.46
C TYR A 270 -13.96 6.57 -17.28
N ALA A 271 -13.25 6.30 -18.39
CA ALA A 271 -11.84 5.92 -18.40
C ALA A 271 -11.14 6.44 -19.65
N SER A 272 -9.81 6.56 -19.59
CA SER A 272 -9.02 6.83 -20.79
C SER A 272 -9.04 5.61 -21.73
N ASN A 273 -8.74 5.83 -23.01
CA ASN A 273 -8.63 4.73 -23.96
C ASN A 273 -7.32 3.96 -23.70
N VAL A 274 -7.41 2.85 -22.94
CA VAL A 274 -6.28 2.02 -22.54
C VAL A 274 -5.49 1.48 -23.75
N SER A 275 -6.14 1.31 -24.92
CA SER A 275 -5.44 0.90 -26.15
C SER A 275 -4.34 1.88 -26.57
N HIS A 276 -4.51 3.18 -26.30
CA HIS A 276 -3.48 4.19 -26.59
C HIS A 276 -2.27 4.07 -25.66
N CYS A 277 -2.43 3.43 -24.50
CA CYS A 277 -1.35 3.15 -23.56
C CYS A 277 -0.60 1.85 -23.88
N ILE A 278 -1.03 1.08 -24.88
CA ILE A 278 -0.41 -0.18 -25.30
C ILE A 278 0.42 0.05 -26.55
N HIS A 279 1.73 -0.20 -26.46
CA HIS A 279 2.62 -0.11 -27.62
C HIS A 279 2.67 -1.44 -28.40
N LYS A 280 3.08 -1.39 -29.68
CA LYS A 280 3.19 -2.55 -30.59
C LYS A 280 4.00 -3.74 -30.07
N ASN A 281 4.83 -3.53 -29.05
CA ASN A 281 5.64 -4.56 -28.40
C ASN A 281 5.01 -5.10 -27.10
N HIS A 282 3.70 -4.94 -26.90
CA HIS A 282 3.02 -5.41 -25.69
C HIS A 282 3.65 -4.85 -24.41
N LYS A 283 3.75 -3.51 -24.37
CA LYS A 283 4.24 -2.75 -23.22
C LYS A 283 3.32 -1.60 -22.94
N PHE A 284 2.99 -1.42 -21.66
CA PHE A 284 2.26 -0.24 -21.20
C PHE A 284 3.16 0.99 -21.14
N PHE A 285 2.64 2.13 -21.58
CA PHE A 285 3.26 3.45 -21.45
C PHE A 285 2.21 4.48 -21.03
N GLY A 286 2.62 5.43 -20.17
CA GLY A 286 1.78 6.59 -19.84
C GLY A 286 0.54 6.33 -18.99
N LEU A 287 0.37 5.12 -18.41
CA LEU A 287 -0.73 4.85 -17.49
C LEU A 287 -0.65 5.76 -16.26
N LYS A 288 -1.76 6.42 -15.94
CA LYS A 288 -1.98 7.21 -14.72
C LYS A 288 -2.67 6.36 -13.65
N SER A 289 -2.75 6.87 -12.42
CA SER A 289 -3.38 6.19 -11.29
C SER A 289 -4.84 5.77 -11.56
N HIS A 290 -5.60 6.55 -12.34
CA HIS A 290 -6.98 6.19 -12.71
C HIS A 290 -7.02 5.03 -13.71
N ASP A 291 -6.03 4.92 -14.60
CA ASP A 291 -5.97 3.80 -15.55
C ASP A 291 -5.64 2.49 -14.81
N TYR A 292 -4.77 2.54 -13.81
CA TYR A 292 -4.51 1.39 -12.93
C TYR A 292 -5.74 0.98 -12.11
N HIS A 293 -6.56 1.92 -11.66
CA HIS A 293 -7.82 1.62 -10.98
C HIS A 293 -8.80 0.86 -11.87
N VAL A 294 -8.95 1.33 -13.12
CA VAL A 294 -9.79 0.65 -14.13
C VAL A 294 -9.21 -0.73 -14.48
N LEU A 295 -7.88 -0.84 -14.61
CA LEU A 295 -7.22 -2.12 -14.82
C LEU A 295 -7.50 -3.09 -13.67
N MET A 296 -7.27 -2.67 -12.42
CA MET A 296 -7.41 -3.51 -11.24
C MET A 296 -8.85 -4.01 -11.09
N GLN A 297 -9.85 -3.16 -11.27
CA GLN A 297 -11.22 -3.52 -10.92
C GLN A 297 -12.02 -4.14 -12.06
N GLN A 298 -11.76 -3.73 -13.30
CA GLN A 298 -12.61 -4.10 -14.44
C GLN A 298 -11.86 -5.00 -15.42
N LEU A 299 -10.65 -4.61 -15.82
CA LEU A 299 -10.00 -5.24 -16.97
C LEU A 299 -9.23 -6.50 -16.60
N ILE A 300 -8.45 -6.50 -15.51
CA ILE A 300 -7.69 -7.68 -15.08
C ILE A 300 -8.62 -8.87 -14.81
N PRO A 301 -9.74 -8.75 -14.07
CA PRO A 301 -10.66 -9.87 -13.86
C PRO A 301 -11.18 -10.52 -15.14
N LEU A 302 -11.42 -9.72 -16.18
CA LEU A 302 -11.85 -10.19 -17.49
C LEU A 302 -10.69 -10.82 -18.26
N ALA A 303 -9.55 -10.14 -18.30
CA ALA A 303 -8.40 -10.54 -19.10
C ALA A 303 -7.66 -11.77 -18.55
N VAL A 304 -7.76 -12.06 -17.25
CA VAL A 304 -7.21 -13.30 -16.66
C VAL A 304 -8.14 -14.51 -16.83
N ARG A 305 -9.41 -14.29 -17.20
CA ARG A 305 -10.38 -15.36 -17.43
C ARG A 305 -10.05 -16.05 -18.74
N GLY A 306 -9.57 -17.30 -18.68
CA GLY A 306 -9.20 -18.08 -19.86
C GLY A 306 -7.77 -17.87 -20.38
N THR A 307 -6.95 -17.03 -19.72
CA THR A 307 -5.53 -16.82 -20.08
C THR A 307 -4.54 -17.38 -19.06
N LEU A 308 -5.00 -17.72 -17.86
CA LEU A 308 -4.19 -18.34 -16.82
C LEU A 308 -4.92 -19.58 -16.28
N PRO A 309 -4.23 -20.49 -15.57
CA PRO A 309 -4.88 -21.64 -14.94
C PRO A 309 -5.99 -21.19 -13.98
N ASP A 310 -7.12 -21.92 -13.95
CA ASP A 310 -8.33 -21.53 -13.19
C ASP A 310 -8.06 -21.17 -11.73
N LYS A 311 -7.19 -21.94 -11.05
CA LYS A 311 -6.82 -21.69 -9.65
C LYS A 311 -6.04 -20.40 -9.45
N VAL A 312 -5.29 -19.94 -10.46
CA VAL A 312 -4.59 -18.65 -10.44
C VAL A 312 -5.56 -17.54 -10.77
N SER A 313 -6.35 -17.70 -11.84
CA SER A 313 -7.35 -16.70 -12.24
C SER A 313 -8.37 -16.43 -11.14
N SER A 314 -8.87 -17.45 -10.44
CA SER A 314 -9.81 -17.28 -9.32
C SER A 314 -9.24 -16.38 -8.23
N VAL A 315 -8.00 -16.63 -7.80
CA VAL A 315 -7.35 -15.84 -6.74
C VAL A 315 -7.11 -14.40 -7.19
N LEU A 316 -6.72 -14.18 -8.44
CA LEU A 316 -6.54 -12.83 -8.99
C LEU A 316 -7.87 -12.08 -9.13
N ILE A 317 -8.93 -12.77 -9.59
CA ILE A 317 -10.27 -12.20 -9.67
C ILE A 317 -10.77 -11.82 -8.27
N GLU A 318 -10.62 -12.68 -7.28
CA GLU A 318 -10.98 -12.38 -5.89
C GLU A 318 -10.19 -11.19 -5.33
N PHE A 319 -8.89 -11.10 -5.63
CA PHE A 319 -8.06 -9.96 -5.23
C PHE A 319 -8.53 -8.65 -5.87
N CYS A 320 -8.87 -8.65 -7.15
CA CYS A 320 -9.45 -7.51 -7.84
C CYS A 320 -10.85 -7.16 -7.30
N SER A 321 -11.69 -8.16 -7.01
CA SER A 321 -13.02 -7.98 -6.43
C SER A 321 -12.96 -7.39 -5.02
N PHE A 322 -11.91 -7.65 -4.24
CA PHE A 322 -11.68 -6.97 -2.97
C PHE A 322 -11.57 -5.45 -3.16
N PHE A 323 -10.75 -4.99 -4.12
CA PHE A 323 -10.66 -3.55 -4.42
C PHE A 323 -12.01 -3.03 -4.93
N GLN A 324 -12.66 -3.71 -5.87
CA GLN A 324 -13.97 -3.31 -6.37
C GLN A 324 -15.01 -3.14 -5.24
N GLY A 325 -15.01 -4.03 -4.26
CA GLY A 325 -15.87 -3.93 -3.07
C GLY A 325 -15.50 -2.75 -2.18
N LEU A 326 -14.20 -2.55 -1.92
CA LEU A 326 -13.69 -1.46 -1.09
C LEU A 326 -14.02 -0.06 -1.67
N TYR A 327 -14.06 0.07 -3.00
CA TYR A 327 -14.42 1.32 -3.70
C TYR A 327 -15.90 1.40 -4.10
N GLY A 328 -16.73 0.44 -3.68
CA GLY A 328 -18.16 0.44 -3.96
C GLY A 328 -18.83 1.69 -3.37
N LYS A 329 -19.86 2.23 -4.05
CA LYS A 329 -20.53 3.50 -3.71
C LYS A 329 -21.08 3.59 -2.27
N SER A 330 -21.28 2.45 -1.63
CA SER A 330 -21.76 2.31 -0.26
C SER A 330 -20.99 1.18 0.40
N LEU A 331 -20.59 1.38 1.65
CA LEU A 331 -19.91 0.37 2.45
C LEU A 331 -20.75 0.05 3.68
N LYS A 332 -20.93 -1.24 3.96
CA LYS A 332 -21.52 -1.72 5.21
C LYS A 332 -20.43 -2.28 6.11
N VAL A 333 -20.60 -2.13 7.42
CA VAL A 333 -19.65 -2.62 8.41
C VAL A 333 -19.44 -4.14 8.28
N ASP A 334 -20.52 -4.91 8.19
CA ASP A 334 -20.47 -6.37 8.03
C ASP A 334 -19.73 -6.81 6.74
N GLU A 335 -19.86 -6.02 5.66
CA GLU A 335 -19.15 -6.28 4.40
C GLU A 335 -17.64 -6.00 4.56
N LEU A 336 -17.27 -4.95 5.31
CA LEU A 336 -15.87 -4.64 5.61
C LEU A 336 -15.22 -5.69 6.51
N GLU A 337 -15.94 -6.22 7.50
CA GLU A 337 -15.47 -7.34 8.33
C GLU A 337 -15.18 -8.58 7.50
N LEU A 338 -16.08 -8.90 6.56
CA LEU A 338 -15.86 -9.98 5.61
C LEU A 338 -14.65 -9.71 4.70
N PHE A 339 -14.42 -8.45 4.32
CA PHE A 339 -13.24 -8.08 3.53
C PHE A 339 -11.93 -8.22 4.32
N GLU A 340 -11.91 -7.92 5.61
CA GLU A 340 -10.74 -8.12 6.49
C GLU A 340 -10.31 -9.59 6.54
N GLU A 341 -11.26 -10.52 6.61
CA GLU A 341 -10.97 -11.96 6.59
C GLU A 341 -10.57 -12.44 5.19
N LYS A 342 -11.33 -12.03 4.16
CA LYS A 342 -11.09 -12.46 2.78
C LYS A 342 -9.72 -12.02 2.27
N ILE A 343 -9.29 -10.79 2.56
CA ILE A 343 -8.00 -10.31 2.05
C ILE A 343 -6.82 -11.12 2.63
N ALA A 344 -6.91 -11.56 3.88
CA ALA A 344 -5.91 -12.43 4.48
C ALA A 344 -5.85 -13.80 3.78
N LEU A 345 -7.01 -14.37 3.42
CA LEU A 345 -7.11 -15.61 2.64
C LEU A 345 -6.57 -15.46 1.21
N ILE A 346 -6.91 -14.36 0.54
CA ILE A 346 -6.43 -14.06 -0.81
C ILE A 346 -4.91 -13.92 -0.82
N LEU A 347 -4.34 -13.13 0.11
CA LEU A 347 -2.89 -12.96 0.21
C LEU A 347 -2.19 -14.27 0.58
N TYR A 348 -2.80 -15.12 1.42
CA TYR A 348 -2.32 -16.49 1.67
C TYR A 348 -2.24 -17.33 0.39
N GLU A 349 -3.30 -17.35 -0.42
CA GLU A 349 -3.30 -18.10 -1.68
C GLU A 349 -2.33 -17.53 -2.72
N MET A 350 -2.14 -16.20 -2.73
CA MET A 350 -1.12 -15.55 -3.55
C MET A 350 0.29 -15.93 -3.10
N GLU A 351 0.59 -15.96 -1.79
CA GLU A 351 1.93 -16.30 -1.27
C GLU A 351 2.39 -17.70 -1.71
N LYS A 352 1.46 -18.65 -1.82
CA LYS A 352 1.73 -20.01 -2.30
C LYS A 352 2.19 -20.03 -3.76
N LYS A 353 1.70 -19.11 -4.58
CA LYS A 353 1.84 -19.16 -6.04
C LYS A 353 2.85 -18.16 -6.57
N ILE A 354 2.89 -16.95 -6.00
CA ILE A 354 3.68 -15.81 -6.48
C ILE A 354 5.02 -15.72 -5.73
N SER A 355 6.05 -15.21 -6.41
CA SER A 355 7.38 -15.04 -5.81
C SER A 355 7.37 -14.10 -4.57
N PRO A 356 8.20 -14.34 -3.54
CA PRO A 356 8.30 -13.49 -2.34
C PRO A 356 8.56 -12.02 -2.66
N SER A 357 9.31 -11.74 -3.72
CA SER A 357 9.64 -10.39 -4.21
C SER A 357 8.41 -9.56 -4.63
N PHE A 358 7.27 -10.20 -4.90
CA PHE A 358 6.01 -9.53 -5.19
C PHE A 358 5.43 -8.85 -3.94
N PHE A 359 5.60 -9.45 -2.77
CA PHE A 359 5.06 -8.99 -1.49
C PHE A 359 5.88 -7.82 -0.94
N THR A 360 5.83 -6.69 -1.66
CA THR A 360 6.39 -5.40 -1.24
C THR A 360 5.57 -4.83 -0.08
N ILE A 361 6.05 -3.74 0.52
CA ILE A 361 5.28 -3.05 1.56
C ILE A 361 3.89 -2.62 1.06
N MET A 362 3.78 -2.17 -0.20
CA MET A 362 2.49 -1.77 -0.77
C MET A 362 1.50 -2.92 -0.87
N VAL A 363 1.96 -4.12 -1.23
CA VAL A 363 1.09 -5.32 -1.24
C VAL A 363 0.66 -5.68 0.18
N HIS A 364 1.57 -5.58 1.14
CA HIS A 364 1.26 -5.88 2.53
C HIS A 364 0.23 -4.92 3.13
N LEU A 365 0.32 -3.62 2.82
CA LEU A 365 -0.61 -2.61 3.32
C LEU A 365 -2.06 -2.85 2.90
N VAL A 366 -2.31 -3.61 1.82
CA VAL A 366 -3.66 -3.98 1.37
C VAL A 366 -4.46 -4.67 2.48
N ILE A 367 -3.81 -5.43 3.36
CA ILE A 367 -4.47 -6.14 4.46
C ILE A 367 -5.14 -5.21 5.49
N TYR A 368 -4.76 -3.93 5.51
CA TYR A 368 -5.27 -2.94 6.45
C TYR A 368 -6.36 -2.03 5.87
N LEU A 369 -6.58 -2.03 4.55
CA LEU A 369 -7.47 -1.07 3.89
C LEU A 369 -8.92 -1.21 4.34
N ALA A 370 -9.40 -2.44 4.53
CA ALA A 370 -10.75 -2.69 5.04
C ALA A 370 -10.90 -2.22 6.50
N SER A 371 -9.90 -2.49 7.35
CA SER A 371 -9.87 -2.00 8.73
C SER A 371 -9.90 -0.47 8.80
N GLU A 372 -9.12 0.20 7.96
CA GLU A 372 -9.14 1.66 7.91
C GLU A 372 -10.48 2.21 7.40
N ALA A 373 -11.10 1.57 6.41
CA ALA A 373 -12.42 1.96 5.92
C ALA A 373 -13.52 1.79 6.98
N LYS A 374 -13.37 0.80 7.87
CA LYS A 374 -14.29 0.61 8.98
C LYS A 374 -14.22 1.73 10.01
N ILE A 375 -13.03 2.30 10.23
CA ILE A 375 -12.78 3.36 11.21
C ILE A 375 -13.05 4.75 10.63
N ALA A 376 -12.45 5.05 9.47
CA ALA A 376 -12.44 6.39 8.88
C ALA A 376 -13.48 6.56 7.77
N GLY A 377 -14.26 5.53 7.48
CA GLY A 377 -15.33 5.56 6.48
C GLY A 377 -14.82 5.40 5.05
N HIS A 378 -15.69 5.82 4.12
CA HIS A 378 -15.58 5.52 2.69
C HIS A 378 -14.26 6.01 2.08
N VAL A 379 -13.62 5.15 1.26
CA VAL A 379 -12.31 5.44 0.65
C VAL A 379 -12.31 6.69 -0.22
N PHE A 380 -13.45 7.03 -0.83
CA PHE A 380 -13.65 8.27 -1.57
C PHE A 380 -13.21 9.55 -0.84
N TYR A 381 -13.31 9.59 0.49
CA TYR A 381 -12.90 10.76 1.29
C TYR A 381 -11.43 10.70 1.74
N ARG A 382 -10.71 9.62 1.40
CA ARG A 382 -9.42 9.25 1.97
C ARG A 382 -8.38 8.86 0.91
N TRP A 383 -8.65 9.21 -0.34
CA TRP A 383 -7.76 9.00 -1.48
C TRP A 383 -7.41 10.33 -2.15
N MET A 384 -6.34 10.34 -2.95
CA MET A 384 -5.80 11.58 -3.53
C MET A 384 -6.33 11.91 -4.94
N TYR A 385 -7.26 11.12 -5.50
CA TYR A 385 -7.75 11.33 -6.87
C TYR A 385 -8.32 12.73 -7.14
N LEU A 386 -8.96 13.38 -6.15
CA LEU A 386 -9.51 14.72 -6.35
C LEU A 386 -8.43 15.80 -6.41
N ILE A 387 -7.28 15.56 -5.79
CA ILE A 387 -6.19 16.54 -5.64
C ILE A 387 -5.18 16.38 -6.77
N GLU A 388 -4.92 15.15 -7.23
CA GLU A 388 -3.92 14.84 -8.27
C GLU A 388 -4.46 14.83 -9.72
N ARG A 389 -5.75 15.13 -9.91
CA ARG A 389 -6.40 15.06 -11.24
C ARG A 389 -6.12 16.26 -12.14
#